data_AF-A0AB37U828-F1
#
_entry.id   AF-A0AB37U828-F1
#
_cell.length_a   1.000
_cell.length_b   1.000
_cell.length_c   1.000
_cell.angle_alpha   90.00
_cell.angle_beta   90.00
_cell.angle_gamma   90.00
#
_symmetry.space_group_name_H-M   'P 1'
#
loop_
_entity.id
_entity.type
_entity.pdbx_description
1 polymer ?
#
loop_
_entity_poly.entity_id
_entity_poly.type
_entity_poly.pdbx_seq_one_letter_code
_entity_poly.pdbx_strand_id
1 'polypeptide(L)'
;MKLYRVIAIVTLVIMVIMGFNGQSVLADNKRAIPIVGLWEGIDFDDGATHLRSIRRNEDGTFSLAGNATYFMLCGGTDRGLINGTGVFEKEVLKTKLSLTCFNDGQIIEGLESNYELDSKNGTLTELRQFGVRPPIIFHLISPRPKY
;
A
#
# COMPACT_ATOMS: atom_id res chain seq x y z
N MET A 1 -35.11 59.04 26.33
CA MET A 1 -33.89 58.73 25.55
C MET A 1 -32.79 57.98 26.32
N LYS A 2 -33.06 57.32 27.46
CA LYS A 2 -32.04 56.55 28.22
C LYS A 2 -32.29 55.04 28.34
N LEU A 3 -33.42 54.54 27.84
CA LEU A 3 -33.82 53.13 28.04
C LEU A 3 -33.37 52.18 26.89
N TYR A 4 -33.15 52.70 25.68
CA TYR A 4 -32.85 51.88 24.50
C TYR A 4 -31.38 51.45 24.37
N ARG A 5 -30.46 52.03 25.16
CA ARG A 5 -29.02 51.69 25.08
C ARG A 5 -28.60 50.47 25.92
N VAL A 6 -29.43 50.04 26.87
CA VAL A 6 -29.08 48.91 27.76
C VAL A 6 -29.41 47.55 27.13
N ILE A 7 -30.45 47.49 26.29
CA ILE A 7 -30.93 46.24 25.68
C ILE A 7 -29.96 45.71 24.60
N ALA A 8 -29.27 46.60 23.89
CA ALA A 8 -28.34 46.23 22.83
C ALA A 8 -27.03 45.61 23.33
N ILE A 9 -26.65 45.86 24.60
CA ILE A 9 -25.39 45.33 25.16
C ILE A 9 -25.62 43.92 25.74
N VAL A 10 -26.82 43.63 26.27
CA VAL A 10 -27.13 42.32 26.86
C VAL A 10 -27.29 41.23 25.79
N THR A 11 -27.75 41.57 24.58
CA THR A 11 -27.88 40.60 23.48
C THR A 11 -26.55 40.23 22.83
N LEU A 12 -25.55 41.11 22.85
CA LEU A 12 -24.22 40.82 22.30
C LEU A 12 -23.42 39.83 23.17
N VAL A 13 -23.65 39.81 24.49
CA VAL A 13 -22.93 38.92 25.42
C VAL A 13 -23.45 37.48 25.35
N ILE A 14 -24.72 37.25 25.02
CA ILE A 14 -25.29 35.90 24.94
C ILE A 14 -24.78 35.13 23.70
N MET A 15 -24.46 35.82 22.60
CA MET A 15 -23.89 35.16 21.40
C MET A 15 -22.45 34.70 21.56
N VAL A 16 -21.70 35.20 22.54
CA VAL A 16 -20.30 34.78 22.78
C VAL A 16 -20.22 33.50 23.62
N ILE A 17 -21.29 33.13 24.35
CA ILE A 17 -21.34 31.91 25.17
C ILE A 17 -21.76 30.68 24.35
N MET A 18 -22.36 30.87 23.16
CA MET A 18 -22.50 29.80 22.17
C MET A 18 -21.22 29.66 21.32
N GLY A 19 -20.07 29.86 21.96
CA GLY A 19 -18.77 29.52 21.41
C GLY A 19 -18.79 28.05 21.03
N PHE A 20 -18.83 27.83 19.71
CA PHE A 20 -18.26 26.68 19.04
C PHE A 20 -18.24 25.40 19.89
N ASN A 21 -19.36 24.66 19.86
CA ASN A 21 -19.24 23.20 19.80
C ASN A 21 -18.59 22.87 18.46
N GLY A 22 -17.32 23.25 18.31
CA GLY A 22 -16.39 22.55 17.46
C GLY A 22 -16.27 21.18 18.09
N GLN A 23 -17.22 20.30 17.76
CA GLN A 23 -16.93 18.89 17.72
C GLN A 23 -15.62 18.82 16.95
N SER A 24 -14.55 18.57 17.69
CA SER A 24 -13.32 18.04 17.16
C SER A 24 -13.74 16.90 16.27
N VAL A 25 -13.83 17.18 14.97
CA VAL A 25 -13.81 16.17 13.93
C VAL A 25 -12.56 15.41 14.30
N LEU A 26 -12.77 14.24 14.90
CA LEU A 26 -11.73 13.26 15.12
C LEU A 26 -11.03 13.21 13.78
N ALA A 27 -9.82 13.78 13.72
CA ALA A 27 -8.93 13.56 12.61
C ALA A 27 -8.75 12.05 12.64
N ASP A 28 -9.56 11.36 11.84
CA ASP A 28 -9.46 9.95 11.62
C ASP A 28 -8.02 9.76 11.18
N ASN A 29 -7.21 9.29 12.11
CA ASN A 29 -5.76 9.21 11.97
C ASN A 29 -5.54 7.95 11.14
N LYS A 30 -6.05 8.02 9.91
CA LYS A 30 -6.04 7.06 8.82
C LYS A 30 -4.61 6.60 8.65
N ARG A 31 -4.27 5.55 9.40
CA ARG A 31 -2.89 5.10 9.56
C ARG A 31 -2.53 4.44 8.24
N ALA A 32 -1.80 5.16 7.40
CA ALA A 32 -1.33 4.64 6.13
C ALA A 32 -0.70 3.26 6.36
N ILE A 33 -1.25 2.23 5.71
CA ILE A 33 -0.74 0.87 5.84
C ILE A 33 0.59 0.83 5.07
N PRO A 34 1.73 0.70 5.75
CA PRO A 34 3.01 1.07 5.14
C PRO A 34 3.43 0.26 3.91
N ILE A 35 2.88 -0.95 3.75
CA ILE A 35 3.15 -1.85 2.62
C ILE A 35 2.29 -1.58 1.37
N VAL A 36 1.22 -0.80 1.50
CA VAL A 36 0.29 -0.52 0.41
C VAL A 36 0.86 0.54 -0.52
N GLY A 37 0.85 0.27 -1.82
CA GLY A 37 1.36 1.18 -2.84
C GLY A 37 1.81 0.48 -4.12
N LEU A 38 2.37 1.27 -5.03
CA LEU A 38 3.10 0.80 -6.21
C LEU A 38 4.59 0.84 -5.92
N TRP A 39 5.24 -0.30 -6.12
CA TRP A 39 6.63 -0.56 -5.78
C TRP A 39 7.39 -0.98 -7.03
N GLU A 40 8.63 -0.51 -7.18
CA GLU A 40 9.54 -0.87 -8.28
C GLU A 40 10.87 -1.39 -7.73
N GLY A 41 11.39 -2.47 -8.31
CA GLY A 41 12.66 -3.07 -7.92
C GLY A 41 13.37 -3.68 -9.11
N ILE A 42 14.67 -3.92 -8.98
CA ILE A 42 15.47 -4.64 -9.98
C ILE A 42 15.81 -6.01 -9.41
N ASP A 43 15.54 -7.06 -10.18
CA ASP A 43 16.04 -8.39 -9.90
C ASP A 43 17.55 -8.43 -10.13
N PHE A 44 18.32 -8.66 -9.07
CA PHE A 44 19.78 -8.72 -9.16
C PHE A 44 20.29 -9.94 -9.92
N ASP A 45 19.47 -10.99 -10.08
CA ASP A 45 19.89 -12.21 -10.77
C ASP A 45 19.97 -12.04 -12.29
N ASP A 46 19.01 -11.32 -12.88
CA ASP A 46 18.86 -11.20 -14.33
C ASP A 46 18.68 -9.75 -14.83
N GLY A 47 18.65 -8.77 -13.92
CA GLY A 47 18.50 -7.35 -14.24
C GLY A 47 17.08 -6.95 -14.63
N ALA A 48 16.08 -7.83 -14.46
CA ALA A 48 14.70 -7.50 -14.80
C ALA A 48 14.16 -6.37 -13.91
N THR A 49 13.40 -5.44 -14.49
CA THR A 49 12.63 -4.46 -13.72
C THR A 49 11.31 -5.09 -13.29
N HIS A 50 11.01 -5.05 -11.99
CA HIS A 50 9.81 -5.61 -11.38
C HIS A 50 8.92 -4.49 -10.84
N LEU A 51 7.62 -4.58 -11.09
CA LEU A 51 6.60 -3.75 -10.43
C LEU A 51 5.70 -4.61 -9.55
N ARG A 52 5.27 -4.04 -8.42
CA ARG A 52 4.28 -4.63 -7.50
C ARG A 52 3.28 -3.56 -7.07
N SER A 53 2.01 -3.76 -7.40
CA SER A 53 0.88 -3.05 -6.84
C SER A 53 0.31 -3.87 -5.70
N ILE A 54 0.34 -3.32 -4.49
CA ILE A 54 -0.21 -3.96 -3.29
C ILE A 54 -1.36 -3.08 -2.80
N ARG A 55 -2.52 -3.70 -2.56
CA ARG A 55 -3.73 -3.04 -2.06
C ARG A 55 -4.29 -3.83 -0.88
N ARG A 56 -4.80 -3.11 0.14
CA ARG A 56 -5.61 -3.74 1.19
C ARG A 56 -7.06 -3.89 0.74
N ASN A 57 -7.66 -5.04 1.01
CA ASN A 57 -9.06 -5.34 0.77
C ASN A 57 -9.92 -4.98 2.00
N GLU A 58 -11.24 -4.95 1.82
CA GLU A 58 -12.22 -4.59 2.87
C GLU A 58 -12.23 -5.60 4.03
N ASP A 59 -11.99 -6.88 3.72
CA ASP A 59 -11.89 -7.97 4.70
C ASP A 59 -10.55 -7.99 5.47
N GLY A 60 -9.66 -7.03 5.19
CA GLY A 60 -8.34 -6.91 5.79
C GLY A 60 -7.24 -7.75 5.13
N THR A 61 -7.57 -8.56 4.13
CA THR A 61 -6.57 -9.23 3.28
C THR A 61 -5.89 -8.25 2.32
N PHE A 62 -4.93 -8.74 1.55
CA PHE A 62 -4.22 -7.94 0.55
C PHE A 62 -4.36 -8.57 -0.82
N SER A 63 -4.50 -7.73 -1.83
CA SER A 63 -4.34 -8.10 -3.24
C SER A 63 -3.00 -7.60 -3.73
N LEU A 64 -2.33 -8.45 -4.52
CA LEU A 64 -1.09 -8.13 -5.18
C LEU A 64 -1.26 -8.33 -6.69
N ALA A 65 -0.81 -7.35 -7.46
CA ALA A 65 -0.61 -7.48 -8.89
C ALA A 65 0.79 -6.99 -9.25
N GLY A 66 1.39 -7.48 -10.33
CA GLY A 66 2.71 -7.05 -10.72
C GLY A 66 3.10 -7.57 -12.09
N ASN A 67 4.20 -7.06 -12.62
CA ASN A 67 4.83 -7.55 -13.83
C ASN A 67 6.36 -7.43 -13.70
N ALA A 68 7.06 -8.01 -14.65
CA ALA A 68 8.48 -7.79 -14.84
C ALA A 68 8.80 -7.66 -16.33
N THR A 69 9.95 -7.07 -16.66
CA THR A 69 10.48 -6.99 -18.03
C THR A 69 10.96 -8.33 -18.59
N TYR A 70 11.04 -9.35 -17.74
CA TYR A 70 11.38 -10.72 -18.08
C TYR A 70 11.07 -11.62 -16.87
N PHE A 71 10.60 -12.85 -17.10
CA PHE A 71 10.51 -13.87 -16.07
C PHE A 71 11.22 -15.16 -16.50
N MET A 72 12.21 -15.60 -15.73
CA MET A 72 12.85 -16.91 -15.95
C MET A 72 11.86 -18.07 -16.00
N LEU A 73 10.81 -18.03 -15.16
CA LEU A 73 9.76 -19.05 -15.12
C LEU A 73 8.90 -19.07 -16.40
N CYS A 74 8.89 -17.98 -17.16
CA CYS A 74 8.25 -17.89 -18.48
C CYS A 74 9.25 -18.18 -19.61
N GLY A 75 10.20 -19.10 -19.37
CA GLY A 75 11.05 -19.66 -20.40
C GLY A 75 12.01 -18.68 -21.09
N GLY A 76 12.47 -17.63 -20.42
CA GLY A 76 13.38 -16.67 -21.06
C GLY A 76 12.70 -15.43 -21.67
N THR A 77 11.37 -15.30 -21.54
CA THR A 77 10.60 -14.34 -22.34
C THR A 77 10.06 -13.12 -21.61
N ASP A 78 9.83 -12.08 -22.40
CA ASP A 78 9.89 -10.66 -22.02
C ASP A 78 8.76 -10.19 -21.09
N ARG A 79 7.66 -10.94 -20.92
CA ARG A 79 6.47 -10.39 -20.24
C ARG A 79 5.64 -11.47 -19.55
N GLY A 80 5.30 -11.18 -18.30
CA GLY A 80 4.29 -11.90 -17.55
C GLY A 80 3.54 -11.00 -16.59
N LEU A 81 2.43 -11.52 -16.06
CA LEU A 81 1.62 -10.86 -15.04
C LEU A 81 1.58 -11.73 -13.79
N ILE A 82 1.96 -11.15 -12.67
CA ILE A 82 1.78 -11.73 -11.34
C ILE A 82 0.46 -11.23 -10.79
N ASN A 83 -0.36 -12.12 -10.27
CA ASN A 83 -1.53 -11.78 -9.46
C ASN A 83 -1.55 -12.62 -8.20
N GLY A 84 -2.20 -12.16 -7.14
CA GLY A 84 -2.39 -12.99 -5.97
C GLY A 84 -3.05 -12.27 -4.82
N THR A 85 -3.15 -13.01 -3.71
CA THR A 85 -3.67 -12.53 -2.45
C THR A 85 -2.70 -12.84 -1.32
N GLY A 86 -2.83 -12.10 -0.22
CA GLY A 86 -1.96 -12.28 0.93
C GLY A 86 -2.54 -11.84 2.25
N VAL A 87 -1.85 -12.25 3.30
CA VAL A 87 -2.13 -11.89 4.69
C VAL A 87 -0.88 -11.24 5.29
N PHE A 88 -1.09 -10.15 6.03
CA PHE A 88 -0.01 -9.44 6.70
C PHE A 88 0.07 -9.89 8.15
N GLU A 89 1.14 -10.60 8.50
CA GLU A 89 1.33 -11.21 9.81
C GLU A 89 2.78 -11.05 10.26
N LYS A 90 3.00 -10.66 11.52
CA LYS A 90 4.35 -10.51 12.10
C LYS A 90 5.27 -9.67 11.19
N GLU A 91 4.75 -8.55 10.68
CA GLU A 91 5.45 -7.59 9.82
C GLU A 91 5.82 -8.10 8.41
N VAL A 92 5.33 -9.28 8.02
CA VAL A 92 5.55 -9.88 6.71
C VAL A 92 4.23 -10.06 5.97
N LEU A 93 4.17 -9.61 4.72
CA LEU A 93 3.09 -9.96 3.80
C LEU A 93 3.39 -11.30 3.15
N LYS A 94 2.66 -12.34 3.55
CA LYS A 94 2.74 -13.67 2.94
C LYS A 94 1.72 -13.75 1.81
N THR A 95 2.16 -14.15 0.62
CA THR A 95 1.29 -14.16 -0.57
C THR A 95 1.24 -15.53 -1.23
N LYS A 96 0.07 -15.83 -1.81
CA LYS A 96 -0.12 -16.88 -2.80
C LYS A 96 -0.35 -16.23 -4.15
N LEU A 97 0.48 -16.58 -5.11
CA LEU A 97 0.59 -15.92 -6.40
C LEU A 97 0.33 -16.90 -7.55
N SER A 98 -0.13 -16.34 -8.66
CA SER A 98 -0.08 -16.94 -9.98
C SER A 98 0.75 -16.07 -10.91
N LEU A 99 1.45 -16.71 -11.85
CA LEU A 99 2.19 -16.05 -12.92
C LEU A 99 1.59 -16.47 -14.26
N THR A 100 1.06 -15.50 -15.00
CA THR A 100 0.65 -15.68 -16.39
C THR A 100 1.79 -15.28 -17.31
N CYS A 101 2.27 -16.22 -18.11
CA CYS A 101 3.29 -16.03 -19.13
C CYS A 101 2.63 -15.67 -20.46
N PHE A 102 2.99 -14.53 -21.05
CA PHE A 102 2.29 -14.03 -22.26
C PHE A 102 2.80 -14.64 -23.57
N ASN A 103 3.98 -15.24 -23.57
CA ASN A 103 4.57 -15.89 -24.73
C ASN A 103 3.77 -17.13 -25.18
N ASP A 104 3.25 -17.91 -24.23
CA ASP A 104 2.58 -19.19 -24.49
C ASP A 104 1.22 -19.32 -23.79
N GLY A 105 0.83 -18.33 -22.97
CA GLY A 105 -0.41 -18.36 -22.19
C GLY A 105 -0.34 -19.30 -20.98
N GLN A 106 0.83 -19.83 -20.63
CA GLN A 106 1.01 -20.68 -19.45
C GLN A 106 0.64 -19.91 -18.18
N ILE A 107 -0.09 -20.57 -17.28
CA ILE A 107 -0.38 -20.06 -15.94
C ILE A 107 0.28 -20.97 -14.92
N ILE A 108 1.21 -20.41 -14.15
CA ILE A 108 1.90 -21.09 -13.07
C ILE A 108 1.23 -20.68 -11.76
N GLU A 109 0.50 -21.60 -11.16
CA GLU A 109 -0.25 -21.40 -9.92
C GLU A 109 0.54 -21.85 -8.68
N GLY A 110 0.11 -21.40 -7.50
CA GLY A 110 0.65 -21.88 -6.22
C GLY A 110 2.06 -21.38 -5.91
N LEU A 111 2.49 -20.30 -6.56
CA LEU A 111 3.73 -19.62 -6.21
C LEU A 111 3.57 -18.93 -4.85
N GLU A 112 4.62 -18.93 -4.05
CA GLU A 112 4.63 -18.23 -2.77
C GLU A 112 5.73 -17.17 -2.78
N SER A 113 5.38 -15.99 -2.26
CA SER A 113 6.33 -14.90 -2.04
C SER A 113 6.01 -14.18 -0.75
N ASN A 114 7.04 -13.75 -0.04
CA ASN A 114 6.92 -13.05 1.22
C ASN A 114 7.56 -11.67 1.08
N TYR A 115 6.89 -10.62 1.57
CA TYR A 115 7.40 -9.26 1.50
C TYR A 115 7.60 -8.70 2.91
N GLU A 116 8.81 -8.24 3.20
CA GLU A 116 9.19 -7.61 4.46
C GLU A 116 9.43 -6.12 4.23
N LEU A 117 8.78 -5.28 5.05
CA LEU A 117 8.94 -3.84 4.96
C LEU A 117 10.09 -3.36 5.85
N ASP A 118 11.11 -2.75 5.25
CA ASP A 118 12.09 -1.98 5.99
C ASP A 118 11.53 -0.57 6.23
N SER A 119 10.96 -0.38 7.41
CA SER A 119 10.36 0.91 7.81
C SER A 119 11.39 2.04 7.94
N LYS A 120 12.67 1.72 8.14
CA LYS A 120 13.74 2.71 8.29
C LYS A 120 14.18 3.26 6.95
N ASN A 121 14.32 2.39 5.96
CA ASN A 121 14.76 2.75 4.61
C ASN A 121 13.60 3.02 3.64
N GLY A 122 12.37 2.68 4.04
CA GLY A 122 11.19 2.86 3.19
C GLY A 122 11.15 1.91 2.00
N THR A 123 11.82 0.76 2.10
CA THR A 123 11.92 -0.26 1.05
C THR A 123 11.10 -1.49 1.40
N LEU A 124 10.70 -2.24 0.37
CA LEU A 124 10.01 -3.52 0.50
C LEU A 124 10.89 -4.63 -0.06
N THR A 125 11.17 -5.65 0.72
CA THR A 125 12.07 -6.74 0.35
C THR A 125 11.25 -7.98 0.02
N GLU A 126 11.37 -8.51 -1.19
CA GLU A 126 10.80 -9.81 -1.57
C GLU A 126 11.74 -10.94 -1.16
N LEU A 127 11.32 -11.74 -0.18
CA LEU A 127 11.99 -12.93 0.32
C LEU A 127 11.64 -14.13 -0.58
N ARG A 128 12.58 -14.52 -1.43
CA ARG A 128 12.43 -15.65 -2.36
C ARG A 128 12.64 -16.97 -1.62
N GLN A 129 11.73 -17.94 -1.76
CA GLN A 129 11.85 -19.27 -1.16
C GLN A 129 12.88 -20.18 -1.87
N PHE A 130 13.39 -19.79 -3.05
CA PHE A 130 14.36 -20.58 -3.80
C PHE A 130 15.79 -20.19 -3.43
N GLY A 131 16.41 -21.03 -2.58
CA GLY A 131 17.71 -20.82 -1.96
C GLY A 131 18.79 -20.29 -2.90
N VAL A 132 19.51 -19.29 -2.39
CA VAL A 132 20.70 -18.59 -2.93
C VAL A 132 20.42 -17.39 -3.85
N ARG A 133 19.19 -17.07 -4.20
CA ARG A 133 18.91 -15.82 -4.95
C ARG A 133 18.86 -14.60 -4.01
N PRO A 134 19.58 -13.51 -4.31
CA PRO A 134 19.43 -12.25 -3.58
C PRO A 134 17.96 -11.81 -3.62
N PRO A 135 17.47 -11.18 -2.53
CA PRO A 135 16.12 -10.65 -2.51
C PRO A 135 15.99 -9.49 -3.52
N ILE A 136 14.78 -9.25 -4.01
CA ILE A 136 14.50 -7.99 -4.71
C ILE A 136 14.22 -6.94 -3.65
N ILE A 137 14.91 -5.81 -3.75
CA ILE A 137 14.61 -4.61 -2.97
C ILE A 137 13.77 -3.70 -3.84
N PHE A 138 12.57 -3.40 -3.38
CA PHE A 138 11.65 -2.50 -4.03
C PHE A 138 11.61 -1.13 -3.33
N HIS A 139 11.45 -0.09 -4.15
CA HIS A 139 11.24 1.29 -3.75
C HIS A 139 9.80 1.70 -4.05
N LEU A 140 9.19 2.44 -3.13
CA LEU A 140 7.85 2.97 -3.33
C LEU A 140 7.87 4.07 -4.39
N ILE A 141 7.10 3.92 -5.46
CA ILE A 141 7.01 4.90 -6.57
C ILE A 141 5.65 5.59 -6.65
N SER A 142 4.70 5.22 -5.80
CA SER A 142 3.43 5.95 -5.65
C SER A 142 3.35 6.73 -4.34
N PRO A 143 2.52 7.78 -4.27
CA PRO A 143 2.07 8.29 -2.98
C PRO A 143 1.42 7.16 -2.15
N ARG A 144 1.60 7.17 -0.83
CA ARG A 144 0.90 6.23 0.05
C ARG A 144 -0.59 6.57 0.07
N PRO A 145 -1.49 5.61 -0.18
CA PRO A 145 -2.92 5.87 -0.04
C PRO A 145 -3.25 6.10 1.43
N LYS A 146 -4.16 7.04 1.69
CA LYS A 146 -4.67 7.32 3.03
C LYS A 146 -5.96 6.50 3.23
N TYR A 147 -5.91 5.51 4.12
CA TYR A 147 -7.03 4.60 4.41
C TYR A 147 -7.68 4.90 5.73
#